data_AF-A0A060X806-F1
#
_entry.id   AF-A0A060X806-F1
#
_cell.length_a   1.000
_cell.length_b   1.000
_cell.length_c   1.000
_cell.angle_alpha   90.00
_cell.angle_beta   90.00
_cell.angle_gamma   90.00
#
_symmetry.space_group_name_H-M   'P 1'
#
loop_
_entity.id
_entity.type
_entity.pdbx_description
1 polymer ?
#
loop_
_entity_poly.entity_id
_entity_poly.type
_entity_poly.pdbx_seq_one_letter_code
_entity_poly.pdbx_strand_id
1 'polypeptide(L)'
;MFFHGSRVGITTCALGKVEEAFSITPLSAVVTLSCWAIRLFVAVTILLSVISLLNEPNTSSPANVDASVMYRKWRDSKGKDREFTEIIRKQVHATKADAERDGVKVPTTLAEYCVRTRCPPPDEGSNLFYDDYYDDEDLEDEDEEDGEDCCYDEDDSGTEDS
;
A
#
# COMPACT_ATOMS: atom_id res chain seq x y z
N MET A 1 -41.90 -0.45 24.05
CA MET A 1 -42.00 -1.92 24.13
C MET A 1 -42.23 -2.45 22.72
N PHE A 2 -41.28 -3.25 22.22
CA PHE A 2 -41.32 -4.25 21.13
C PHE A 2 -41.81 -3.82 19.73
N PHE A 3 -40.97 -3.70 18.69
CA PHE A 3 -40.17 -4.66 17.90
C PHE A 3 -40.86 -5.24 16.65
N HIS A 4 -40.08 -5.20 15.56
CA HIS A 4 -40.06 -6.04 14.35
C HIS A 4 -40.96 -5.74 13.15
N GLY A 5 -40.28 -5.52 12.02
CA GLY A 5 -40.88 -5.59 10.69
C GLY A 5 -39.96 -5.26 9.50
N SER A 6 -38.62 -5.23 9.61
CA SER A 6 -37.74 -5.04 8.44
C SER A 6 -37.76 -6.29 7.57
N ARG A 7 -38.55 -6.27 6.49
CA ARG A 7 -38.41 -7.22 5.38
C ARG A 7 -37.15 -6.87 4.59
N VAL A 8 -36.09 -7.64 4.81
CA VAL A 8 -34.92 -7.66 3.92
C VAL A 8 -35.33 -8.43 2.67
N GLY A 9 -35.77 -7.71 1.65
CA GLY A 9 -35.92 -8.24 0.31
C GLY A 9 -34.57 -8.23 -0.39
N ILE A 10 -33.97 -9.40 -0.56
CA ILE A 10 -32.84 -9.60 -1.48
C ILE A 10 -33.44 -9.61 -2.89
N THR A 11 -33.51 -8.45 -3.54
CA THR A 11 -33.88 -8.39 -4.97
C THR A 11 -32.61 -8.38 -5.79
N THR A 12 -32.29 -9.55 -6.32
CA THR A 12 -31.41 -9.70 -7.49
C THR A 12 -32.08 -9.04 -8.69
N CYS A 13 -31.47 -8.01 -9.28
CA CYS A 13 -31.91 -7.41 -10.55
C CYS A 13 -30.64 -7.17 -11.38
N ALA A 14 -30.29 -8.01 -12.35
CA ALA A 14 -30.85 -8.05 -13.71
C ALA A 14 -30.84 -6.67 -14.40
N LEU A 15 -30.07 -6.60 -15.49
CA LEU A 15 -29.97 -5.50 -16.46
C LEU A 15 -31.32 -4.83 -16.70
N GLY A 16 -31.50 -3.63 -16.14
CA GLY A 16 -32.68 -2.82 -16.32
C GLY A 16 -32.38 -1.40 -15.88
N LYS A 17 -32.43 -0.47 -16.83
CA LYS A 17 -32.17 0.95 -16.65
C LYS A 17 -33.29 1.55 -15.81
N VAL A 18 -33.12 1.58 -14.49
CA VAL A 18 -33.99 2.30 -13.56
C VAL A 18 -33.24 3.54 -13.07
N GLU A 19 -33.58 4.69 -13.65
CA GLU A 19 -33.25 5.99 -13.07
C GLU A 19 -34.13 6.20 -11.84
N GLU A 20 -33.84 5.49 -10.75
CA GLU A 20 -34.36 5.86 -9.44
C GLU A 20 -33.40 6.88 -8.84
N ALA A 21 -33.84 8.13 -8.78
CA ALA A 21 -33.21 9.18 -7.99
C ALA A 21 -33.37 8.83 -6.50
N PHE A 22 -32.53 7.91 -6.02
CA PHE A 22 -32.38 7.65 -4.59
C PHE A 22 -31.83 8.94 -3.98
N SER A 23 -32.68 9.68 -3.26
CA SER A 23 -32.27 10.89 -2.55
C SER A 23 -31.33 10.47 -1.40
N ILE A 24 -30.05 10.33 -1.70
CA ILE A 24 -29.02 10.05 -0.70
C ILE A 24 -28.98 11.28 0.21
N THR A 25 -29.43 11.14 1.45
CA THR A 25 -29.28 12.19 2.45
C THR A 25 -27.80 12.43 2.71
N PRO A 26 -27.37 13.66 3.03
CA PRO A 26 -25.95 13.97 3.22
C PRO A 26 -25.29 13.07 4.28
N LEU A 27 -26.01 12.65 5.32
CA LEU A 27 -25.51 11.65 6.30
C LEU A 27 -25.26 10.28 5.66
N SER A 28 -26.15 9.78 4.80
CA SER A 28 -25.98 8.50 4.11
C SER A 28 -24.81 8.54 3.12
N ALA A 29 -24.60 9.68 2.45
CA ALA A 29 -23.45 9.89 1.56
C ALA A 29 -22.13 9.90 2.35
N VAL A 30 -22.08 10.63 3.46
CA VAL A 30 -20.89 10.72 4.33
C VAL A 30 -20.54 9.36 4.94
N VAL A 31 -21.52 8.60 5.43
CA VAL A 31 -21.28 7.25 5.97
C VAL A 31 -20.80 6.31 4.88
N THR A 32 -21.40 6.36 3.69
CA THR A 32 -20.97 5.51 2.56
C THR A 32 -19.56 5.86 2.11
N LEU A 33 -19.24 7.15 1.93
CA LEU A 33 -17.89 7.62 1.59
C LEU A 33 -16.88 7.25 2.67
N SER A 34 -17.23 7.38 3.96
CA SER A 34 -16.36 7.00 5.07
C SER A 34 -16.10 5.49 5.09
N CYS A 35 -17.13 4.67 4.89
CA CYS A 35 -16.97 3.21 4.81
C CYS A 35 -16.17 2.78 3.58
N TRP A 36 -16.38 3.41 2.43
CA TRP A 36 -15.58 3.18 1.22
C TRP A 36 -14.13 3.61 1.40
N ALA A 37 -13.88 4.77 2.03
CA ALA A 37 -12.56 5.25 2.36
C ALA A 37 -11.83 4.30 3.32
N ILE A 38 -12.49 3.83 4.37
CA ILE A 38 -11.94 2.83 5.30
C ILE A 38 -11.61 1.53 4.54
N ARG A 39 -12.52 1.04 3.69
CA ARG A 39 -12.28 -0.19 2.90
C ARG A 39 -11.11 -0.05 1.92
N LEU A 40 -11.03 1.09 1.22
CA LEU A 40 -9.94 1.37 0.28
C LEU A 40 -8.61 1.50 1.03
N PHE A 41 -8.60 2.22 2.15
CA PHE A 41 -7.42 2.38 3.00
C PHE A 41 -6.93 1.03 3.54
N VAL A 42 -7.83 0.18 4.02
CA VAL A 42 -7.49 -1.19 4.47
C VAL A 42 -6.91 -2.03 3.34
N ALA A 43 -7.50 -1.99 2.14
CA ALA A 43 -6.95 -2.74 1.00
C ALA A 43 -5.54 -2.26 0.61
N VAL A 44 -5.32 -0.94 0.52
CA VAL A 44 -4.02 -0.36 0.17
C VAL A 44 -2.97 -0.68 1.23
N THR A 45 -3.31 -0.56 2.52
CA THR A 45 -2.38 -0.87 3.62
C THR A 45 -1.99 -2.35 3.64
N ILE A 46 -2.94 -3.26 3.41
CA ILE A 46 -2.64 -4.69 3.28
C ILE A 46 -1.69 -4.94 2.11
N LEU A 47 -1.95 -4.38 0.93
CA LEU A 47 -1.10 -4.59 -0.25
C LEU A 47 0.34 -4.10 -0.02
N LEU A 48 0.50 -2.93 0.60
CA LEU A 48 1.83 -2.41 0.95
C LEU A 48 2.55 -3.35 1.92
N SER A 49 1.86 -3.89 2.93
CA SER A 49 2.45 -4.85 3.86
C SER A 49 2.90 -6.15 3.17
N VAL A 50 2.13 -6.64 2.19
CA VAL A 50 2.48 -7.84 1.43
C VAL A 50 3.72 -7.60 0.58
N ILE A 51 3.84 -6.43 -0.06
CA ILE A 51 5.03 -6.05 -0.83
C ILE A 51 6.26 -6.04 0.08
N SER A 52 6.16 -5.44 1.27
CA SER A 52 7.26 -5.43 2.26
C SER A 52 7.67 -6.85 2.68
N LEU A 53 6.70 -7.75 2.91
CA LEU A 53 6.98 -9.15 3.26
C LEU A 53 7.65 -9.94 2.11
N LEU A 54 7.37 -9.60 0.86
CA LEU A 54 8.03 -10.23 -0.29
C LEU A 54 9.46 -9.73 -0.47
N ASN A 55 9.74 -8.48 -0.11
CA ASN A 55 11.09 -7.92 -0.13
C ASN A 55 11.95 -8.49 1.01
N GLU A 56 11.37 -8.58 2.22
CA GLU A 56 12.04 -9.07 3.42
C GLU A 56 11.14 -10.10 4.14
N PRO A 57 11.30 -11.40 3.83
CA PRO A 57 10.44 -12.43 4.40
C PRO A 57 10.73 -12.66 5.89
N ASN A 58 9.67 -12.92 6.65
CA ASN A 58 9.76 -13.24 8.07
C ASN A 58 10.35 -14.64 8.30
N THR A 59 11.52 -14.71 8.95
CA THR A 59 12.19 -15.98 9.31
C THR A 59 11.99 -16.41 10.76
N SER A 60 11.45 -15.54 11.62
CA SER A 60 11.22 -15.82 13.05
C SER A 60 9.98 -16.68 13.27
N SER A 61 8.96 -16.51 12.42
CA SER A 61 7.75 -17.32 12.41
C SER A 61 7.32 -17.63 10.97
N PRO A 62 8.00 -18.57 10.28
CA PRO A 62 7.74 -18.85 8.88
C PRO A 62 6.50 -19.73 8.70
N ALA A 63 5.64 -19.38 7.75
CA ALA A 63 4.53 -20.24 7.34
C ALA A 63 5.02 -21.51 6.61
N ASN A 64 6.14 -21.40 5.89
CA ASN A 64 6.82 -22.53 5.25
C ASN A 64 8.25 -22.63 5.80
N VAL A 65 8.49 -23.65 6.62
CA VAL A 65 9.77 -23.89 7.29
C VAL A 65 10.89 -24.15 6.27
N ASP A 66 10.64 -24.98 5.25
CA ASP A 66 11.65 -25.34 4.25
C ASP A 66 12.09 -24.12 3.43
N ALA A 67 11.13 -23.31 2.98
CA ALA A 67 11.40 -22.06 2.28
C ALA A 67 12.21 -21.10 3.15
N SER A 68 11.93 -21.01 4.45
CA SER A 68 12.69 -20.16 5.38
C SER A 68 14.13 -20.61 5.57
N VAL A 69 14.38 -21.93 5.54
CA VAL A 69 15.74 -22.49 5.64
C VAL A 69 16.50 -22.23 4.35
N MET A 70 15.89 -22.47 3.19
CA MET A 70 16.48 -22.18 1.88
C MET A 70 16.81 -20.69 1.71
N TYR A 71 15.91 -19.80 2.11
CA TYR A 71 16.13 -18.35 2.07
C TYR A 71 17.33 -17.93 2.93
N ARG A 72 17.42 -18.42 4.17
CA ARG A 72 18.57 -18.13 5.05
C ARG A 72 19.88 -18.65 4.49
N LYS A 73 19.92 -19.89 3.98
CA LYS A 73 21.12 -20.44 3.32
C LYS A 73 21.57 -19.59 2.13
N TRP A 74 20.64 -19.16 1.27
CA TRP A 74 20.95 -18.27 0.15
C TRP A 74 21.50 -16.92 0.62
N ARG A 75 20.85 -16.29 1.60
CA ARG A 75 21.25 -15.00 2.17
C ARG A 75 22.63 -15.08 2.85
N ASP A 76 22.81 -16.04 3.75
CA ASP A 76 24.02 -16.19 4.57
C ASP A 76 25.21 -16.64 3.71
N SER A 77 24.97 -17.40 2.64
CA SER A 77 25.99 -17.79 1.66
C SER A 77 26.35 -16.70 0.65
N LYS A 78 25.72 -15.51 0.73
CA LYS A 78 25.88 -14.39 -0.20
C LYS A 78 25.64 -14.79 -1.66
N GLY A 79 24.63 -15.64 -1.89
CA GLY A 79 24.24 -16.09 -3.23
C GLY A 79 25.08 -17.22 -3.82
N LYS A 80 25.97 -17.86 -3.05
CA LYS A 80 26.68 -19.08 -3.49
C LYS A 80 25.72 -20.25 -3.64
N ASP A 81 24.80 -20.41 -2.70
CA ASP A 81 23.70 -21.37 -2.83
C ASP A 81 22.65 -20.80 -3.79
N ARG A 82 22.35 -21.52 -4.88
CA ARG A 82 21.43 -21.04 -5.93
C ARG A 82 20.04 -21.66 -5.84
N GLU A 83 19.84 -22.66 -4.98
CA GLU A 83 18.62 -23.47 -4.92
C GLU A 83 17.37 -22.61 -4.77
N PHE A 84 17.38 -21.69 -3.80
CA PHE A 84 16.28 -20.75 -3.58
C PHE A 84 15.97 -19.92 -4.83
N THR A 85 17.00 -19.34 -5.46
CA THR A 85 16.82 -18.50 -6.66
C THR A 85 16.35 -19.29 -7.88
N GLU A 86 16.72 -20.55 -7.99
CA GLU A 86 16.31 -21.41 -9.10
C GLU A 86 14.83 -21.77 -9.01
N ILE A 87 14.32 -22.02 -7.81
CA ILE A 87 12.89 -22.26 -7.57
C ILE A 87 12.08 -21.02 -7.97
N ILE A 88 12.48 -19.83 -7.52
CA ILE A 88 11.82 -18.56 -7.89
C ILE A 88 11.84 -18.36 -9.41
N ARG A 89 12.99 -18.57 -10.07
CA ARG A 89 13.09 -18.46 -11.54
C ARG A 89 12.14 -19.42 -12.26
N LYS A 90 12.04 -20.68 -11.82
CA LYS A 90 11.14 -21.67 -12.41
C LYS A 90 9.68 -21.25 -12.26
N GLN A 91 9.29 -20.75 -11.10
CA GLN A 91 7.93 -20.27 -10.84
C GLN A 91 7.59 -19.03 -11.68
N VAL A 92 8.47 -18.02 -11.72
CA VAL A 92 8.29 -16.83 -12.56
C VAL A 92 8.22 -17.19 -14.05
N HIS A 93 8.94 -18.22 -14.49
CA HIS A 93 8.85 -18.68 -15.87
C HIS A 93 7.52 -19.40 -16.16
N ALA A 94 7.05 -20.23 -15.22
CA ALA A 94 5.79 -20.94 -15.37
C ALA A 94 4.59 -19.99 -15.50
N THR A 95 4.58 -18.88 -14.75
CA THR A 95 3.49 -17.89 -14.79
C THR A 95 3.42 -17.09 -16.09
N LYS A 96 4.45 -17.13 -16.95
CA LYS A 96 4.40 -16.46 -18.26
C LYS A 96 3.33 -17.04 -19.17
N ALA A 97 3.18 -18.36 -19.18
CA ALA A 97 2.14 -19.03 -19.96
C ALA A 97 0.74 -18.67 -19.47
N ASP A 98 0.58 -18.47 -18.16
CA ASP A 98 -0.68 -18.01 -17.58
C ASP A 98 -1.00 -16.57 -18.02
N ALA A 99 -0.01 -15.68 -17.99
CA ALA A 99 -0.18 -14.30 -18.45
C ALA A 99 -0.55 -14.20 -19.94
N GLU A 100 0.06 -15.04 -20.79
CA GLU A 100 -0.26 -15.13 -22.22
C GLU A 100 -1.69 -15.62 -22.47
N ARG A 101 -2.12 -16.66 -21.74
CA ARG A 101 -3.50 -17.17 -21.81
C ARG A 101 -4.51 -16.09 -21.43
N ASP A 102 -4.21 -15.31 -20.40
CA ASP A 102 -5.10 -14.26 -19.89
C ASP A 102 -4.98 -12.95 -20.69
N GLY A 103 -4.11 -12.89 -21.71
CA GLY A 103 -3.88 -11.72 -22.56
C GLY A 103 -3.22 -10.54 -21.84
N VAL A 104 -2.57 -10.79 -20.70
CA VAL A 104 -1.95 -9.77 -19.85
C VAL A 104 -0.47 -9.61 -20.20
N LYS A 105 -0.06 -8.40 -20.61
CA LYS A 105 1.36 -8.07 -20.81
C LYS A 105 2.01 -7.69 -19.48
N VAL A 106 2.94 -8.51 -18.98
CA VAL A 106 3.71 -8.23 -17.76
C VAL A 106 4.71 -7.08 -18.00
N PRO A 107 4.68 -6.00 -17.21
CA PRO A 107 5.67 -4.93 -17.28
C PRO A 107 7.08 -5.43 -16.96
N THR A 108 8.06 -5.07 -17.78
CA THR A 108 9.48 -5.46 -17.56
C THR A 108 10.37 -4.30 -17.22
N THR A 109 9.90 -3.07 -17.45
CA THR A 109 10.62 -1.84 -17.15
C THR A 109 9.91 -1.09 -16.02
N LEU A 110 10.67 -0.29 -15.25
CA LEU A 110 10.10 0.54 -14.18
C LEU A 110 9.05 1.51 -14.72
N ALA A 111 9.26 2.07 -15.91
CA ALA A 111 8.33 3.00 -16.55
C ALA A 111 6.99 2.32 -16.91
N GLU A 112 7.03 1.08 -17.41
CA GLU A 112 5.81 0.29 -17.68
C GLU A 112 5.12 -0.15 -16.39
N TYR A 113 5.87 -0.40 -15.31
CA TYR A 113 5.31 -0.78 -14.02
C TYR A 113 4.63 0.40 -13.32
N CYS A 114 5.26 1.58 -13.34
CA CYS A 114 4.79 2.80 -12.69
C CYS A 114 3.91 3.66 -13.61
N VAL A 115 3.03 3.05 -14.39
CA VAL A 115 2.08 3.81 -15.21
C VAL A 115 1.02 4.41 -14.28
N ARG A 116 1.07 5.74 -14.13
CA ARG A 116 -0.01 6.47 -13.47
C ARG A 116 -1.27 6.28 -14.31
N THR A 117 -2.27 5.61 -13.77
CA THR A 117 -3.59 5.52 -14.39
C THR A 117 -4.05 6.95 -14.65
N ARG A 118 -4.08 7.38 -15.92
CA ARG A 118 -4.67 8.67 -16.25
C ARG A 118 -6.15 8.57 -15.91
N CYS A 119 -6.60 9.37 -14.96
CA CYS A 119 -8.01 9.70 -14.85
C CYS A 119 -8.42 10.29 -16.21
N PRO A 120 -9.59 9.96 -16.79
CA PRO A 120 -10.14 10.72 -17.90
C PRO A 120 -10.03 12.22 -17.58
N PRO A 121 -9.63 13.08 -18.53
CA PRO A 121 -9.45 14.49 -18.26
C PRO A 121 -10.73 15.03 -17.60
N PRO A 122 -10.63 15.78 -16.47
CA PRO A 122 -11.78 16.48 -15.96
C PRO A 122 -12.30 17.40 -17.06
N ASP A 123 -13.60 17.37 -17.31
CA ASP A 123 -14.30 18.33 -18.16
C ASP A 123 -13.86 19.76 -17.78
N GLU A 124 -13.59 20.59 -18.78
CA GLU A 124 -13.01 21.92 -18.63
C GLU A 124 -13.91 22.80 -17.74
N GLY A 125 -13.57 22.95 -16.44
CA GLY A 125 -14.45 23.75 -15.58
C GLY A 125 -14.03 24.06 -14.14
N SER A 126 -12.88 23.64 -13.62
CA SER A 126 -12.50 24.00 -12.24
C SER A 126 -11.03 24.43 -12.12
N ASN A 127 -10.72 25.61 -12.65
CA ASN A 127 -9.50 26.36 -12.32
C ASN A 127 -9.86 27.52 -11.38
N LEU A 128 -10.25 27.22 -10.14
CA LEU A 128 -10.59 28.24 -9.15
C LEU A 128 -9.92 27.94 -7.81
N PHE A 129 -8.94 28.80 -7.51
CA PHE A 129 -8.36 29.11 -6.20
C PHE A 129 -7.43 28.07 -5.59
N TYR A 130 -6.11 28.21 -5.79
CA TYR A 130 -5.09 27.90 -4.76
C TYR A 130 -3.67 28.33 -5.24
N ASP A 131 -3.44 29.59 -5.61
CA ASP A 131 -2.07 30.00 -6.01
C ASP A 131 -1.73 31.51 -5.88
N ASP A 132 -2.24 32.22 -4.86
CA ASP A 132 -1.93 33.67 -4.71
C ASP A 132 -1.76 34.13 -3.25
N TYR A 133 -1.09 33.33 -2.41
CA TYR A 133 -0.86 33.72 -1.00
C TYR A 133 0.56 33.45 -0.47
N TYR A 134 1.52 33.19 -1.35
CA TYR A 134 2.92 33.07 -0.94
C TYR A 134 3.82 33.81 -1.93
N ASP A 135 3.69 35.14 -1.95
CA ASP A 135 4.68 36.03 -2.55
C ASP A 135 4.99 37.11 -1.51
N ASP A 136 6.24 37.11 -1.06
CA ASP A 136 6.98 38.20 -0.42
C ASP A 136 6.56 38.71 0.98
N GLU A 137 7.22 38.20 2.02
CA GLU A 137 7.91 39.09 2.96
C GLU A 137 9.32 38.53 3.27
N ASP A 138 10.32 39.18 2.66
CA ASP A 138 11.73 39.14 3.01
C ASP A 138 11.94 39.29 4.53
N LEU A 139 12.66 38.35 5.14
CA LEU A 139 13.42 38.60 6.36
C LEU A 139 14.87 38.18 6.08
N GLU A 140 15.60 39.12 5.49
CA GLU A 140 17.07 39.12 5.44
C GLU A 140 17.65 39.31 6.86
N ASP A 141 18.64 38.46 7.16
CA ASP A 141 19.86 38.67 7.97
C ASP A 141 19.78 39.03 9.47
N GLU A 142 20.37 38.18 10.31
CA GLU A 142 21.59 38.48 11.11
C GLU A 142 21.89 37.34 12.12
N ASP A 143 22.98 36.63 11.87
CA ASP A 143 24.02 36.11 12.77
C ASP A 143 23.76 36.01 14.29
N GLU A 144 23.99 34.84 14.91
CA GLU A 144 24.94 34.70 16.04
C GLU A 144 25.10 33.23 16.51
N GLU A 145 26.33 32.96 16.94
CA GLU A 145 26.97 31.74 17.44
C GLU A 145 26.43 31.31 18.83
N ASP A 146 26.87 30.13 19.30
CA ASP A 146 26.76 29.57 20.67
C ASP A 146 25.47 28.74 20.96
N GLY A 147 25.51 27.51 21.45
CA GLY A 147 26.58 26.74 22.08
C GLY A 147 26.09 25.34 22.47
N GLU A 148 27.08 24.47 22.65
CA GLU A 148 27.17 23.28 23.49
C GLU A 148 26.04 22.23 23.71
N ASP A 149 26.53 20.98 23.65
CA ASP A 149 26.21 19.83 24.52
C ASP A 149 25.15 18.82 24.07
N CYS A 150 25.51 18.01 23.05
CA CYS A 150 24.97 16.68 22.88
C CYS A 150 25.61 15.71 23.89
N CYS A 151 25.05 15.67 25.09
CA CYS A 151 25.35 14.69 26.11
C CYS A 151 25.13 13.25 25.58
N TYR A 152 26.25 12.55 25.37
CA TYR A 152 26.28 11.11 25.18
C TYR A 152 26.16 10.45 26.56
N ASP A 153 24.98 9.95 26.91
CA ASP A 153 24.87 8.95 27.97
C ASP A 153 25.14 7.57 27.36
N GLU A 154 26.41 7.16 27.39
CA GLU A 154 26.83 5.76 27.34
C GLU A 154 26.37 5.07 28.65
N ASP A 155 25.25 4.35 28.63
CA ASP A 155 24.91 3.39 29.70
C ASP A 155 25.24 1.95 29.24
N ASP A 156 26.51 1.60 29.43
CA ASP A 156 27.06 0.25 29.40
C ASP A 156 26.66 -0.50 30.68
N SER A 157 25.51 -1.17 30.65
CA SER A 157 25.12 -2.11 31.70
C SER A 157 25.55 -3.54 31.35
N GLY A 158 26.86 -3.80 31.54
CA GLY A 158 27.40 -5.15 31.67
C GLY A 158 26.70 -5.90 32.81
N THR A 159 25.95 -6.94 32.45
CA THR A 159 25.48 -7.95 33.41
C THR A 159 26.41 -9.16 33.31
N GLU A 160 27.35 -9.23 34.24
CA GLU A 160 27.99 -10.46 34.70
C GLU A 160 27.34 -10.85 36.03
N ASP A 161 26.81 -12.07 36.14
CA ASP A 161 26.87 -12.82 37.40
C ASP A 161 26.75 -14.33 37.15
N SER A 162 27.80 -15.00 37.64
CA SER A 162 27.94 -16.34 38.27
C SER A 162 26.82 -17.39 38.15
#